data_AF-C9ZZB2-F1
#
_entry.id   AF-C9ZZB2-F1
#
_cell.length_a   1.000
_cell.length_b   1.000
_cell.length_c   1.000
_cell.angle_alpha   90.00
_cell.angle_beta   90.00
_cell.angle_gamma   90.00
#
_symmetry.space_group_name_H-M   'P 1'
#
loop_
_entity.id
_entity.type
_entity.pdbx_description
1 polymer ?
#
loop_
_entity_poly.entity_id
_entity_poly.type
_entity_poly.pdbx_seq_one_letter_code
_entity_poly.pdbx_strand_id
1 'polypeptide(L)'
;MSENVFEFRVLEPEERKGGGALDLAYWMYRIRTSTTLPMYPRKEMEVVRRYNDFVWFRTQLCEAYPYCIIPPIPEKEVHGTFNKIVGSASQSATRTRDYRQRALKKFLTRVGAHPRLRTAQLLQEFLEMDETEWERRMQAPVAGAGRSLRNSIGDSVGQVLSRTWNDAQTLEDAGAAYSQAVNNGAVDMTAWEGTRRYIKQLDESMKVLREQVQVLVDRRRNTSNSLHEFGVAFEKVAEVDGMVGQSSLTRVLSAVGQHNDQLSTLYVEHANDETKQVVETLSYYHGMCGSVRATLKHLLQSAHHVEALARQLEGLRAQRDKVLDQVGQAARRAKLENEISEQEQLLERARQELTDGEAIFKEEIHRFHRDKQYDIKTILKMFADLQIKYAGRLKQSWEKLSPLLTQGQPISDHLIDDD
;
A
#
# COMPACT_ATOMS: atom_id res chain seq x y z
N MET A 1 -5.38 -22.51 -5.33
CA MET A 1 -6.22 -21.38 -5.77
C MET A 1 -7.52 -21.50 -5.01
N SER A 2 -7.74 -20.68 -3.99
CA SER A 2 -9.03 -20.61 -3.29
C SER A 2 -10.08 -20.12 -4.27
N GLU A 3 -11.26 -20.75 -4.33
CA GLU A 3 -12.41 -20.23 -5.07
C GLU A 3 -12.60 -18.74 -4.75
N ASN A 4 -12.75 -17.90 -5.78
CA ASN A 4 -13.04 -16.48 -5.57
C ASN A 4 -14.46 -16.36 -5.03
N VAL A 5 -14.54 -16.27 -3.71
CA VAL A 5 -15.79 -16.19 -2.95
C VAL A 5 -16.48 -14.84 -3.14
N PHE A 6 -15.71 -13.79 -3.38
CA PHE A 6 -16.19 -12.44 -3.62
C PHE A 6 -15.71 -11.88 -4.95
N GLU A 7 -16.58 -11.15 -5.62
CA GLU A 7 -16.24 -10.27 -6.73
C GLU A 7 -16.51 -8.81 -6.32
N PHE A 8 -15.46 -7.99 -6.27
CA PHE A 8 -15.56 -6.56 -5.94
C PHE A 8 -15.37 -5.69 -7.18
N ARG A 9 -16.26 -4.72 -7.37
CA ARG A 9 -16.14 -3.64 -8.35
C ARG A 9 -16.26 -2.30 -7.66
N VAL A 10 -15.18 -1.52 -7.65
CA VAL A 10 -15.21 -0.12 -7.20
C VAL A 10 -15.36 0.74 -8.45
N LEU A 11 -16.50 1.39 -8.58
CA LEU A 11 -16.85 2.23 -9.72
C LEU A 11 -16.13 3.58 -9.66
N GLU A 12 -16.26 4.36 -10.73
CA GLU A 12 -15.71 5.71 -10.78
C GLU A 12 -16.24 6.55 -9.62
N PRO A 13 -15.36 7.26 -8.91
CA PRO A 13 -15.76 8.02 -7.75
C PRO A 13 -16.49 9.30 -8.14
N GLU A 14 -17.54 9.58 -7.38
CA GLU A 14 -18.41 10.75 -7.55
C GLU A 14 -17.96 11.85 -6.59
N GLU A 15 -17.86 13.08 -7.10
CA GLU A 15 -17.54 14.25 -6.28
C GLU A 15 -18.81 14.74 -5.59
N ARG A 16 -18.77 14.85 -4.27
CA ARG A 16 -19.85 15.43 -3.47
C ARG A 16 -19.34 16.69 -2.77
N LYS A 17 -20.05 17.81 -2.94
CA LYS A 17 -19.78 19.06 -2.21
C LYS A 17 -20.14 18.88 -0.74
N GLY A 18 -19.26 19.31 0.15
CA GLY A 18 -19.48 19.19 1.59
C GLY A 18 -20.40 20.29 2.11
N GLY A 19 -21.48 19.94 2.80
CA GLY A 19 -22.44 20.92 3.35
C GLY A 19 -21.97 21.74 4.57
N GLY A 20 -20.65 21.94 4.74
CA GLY A 20 -20.06 22.66 5.88
C GLY A 20 -19.47 24.01 5.49
N ALA A 21 -19.10 24.83 6.49
CA ALA A 21 -18.62 26.21 6.32
C ALA A 21 -17.37 26.39 5.42
N LEU A 22 -16.67 25.31 5.08
CA LEU A 22 -15.47 25.30 4.23
C LEU A 22 -15.69 24.69 2.83
N ASP A 23 -16.91 24.22 2.52
CA ASP A 23 -17.35 23.65 1.23
C ASP A 23 -16.31 22.70 0.57
N LEU A 24 -15.62 21.90 1.40
CA LEU A 24 -14.58 20.99 0.92
C LEU A 24 -15.24 19.78 0.25
N ALA A 25 -15.07 19.70 -1.07
CA ALA A 25 -15.50 18.55 -1.85
C ALA A 25 -14.75 17.28 -1.42
N TYR A 26 -15.47 16.16 -1.39
CA TYR A 26 -14.89 14.85 -1.11
C TYR A 26 -15.34 13.82 -2.14
N TRP A 27 -14.49 12.81 -2.34
CA TRP A 27 -14.73 11.73 -3.27
C TRP A 27 -15.41 10.57 -2.57
N MET A 28 -16.50 10.09 -3.17
CA MET A 28 -17.19 8.90 -2.74
C MET A 28 -17.00 7.77 -3.75
N TYR A 29 -16.81 6.57 -3.24
CA TYR A 29 -16.58 5.37 -4.02
C TYR A 29 -17.81 4.49 -3.93
N ARG A 30 -18.42 4.22 -5.09
CA ARG A 30 -19.52 3.27 -5.19
C ARG A 30 -18.94 1.87 -5.35
N ILE A 31 -19.30 0.98 -4.44
CA ILE A 31 -18.78 -0.37 -4.31
C ILE A 31 -19.91 -1.33 -4.63
N ARG A 32 -19.75 -2.10 -5.71
CA ARG A 32 -20.60 -3.25 -6.04
C ARG A 32 -19.88 -4.51 -5.65
N THR A 33 -20.56 -5.35 -4.87
CA THR A 33 -20.02 -6.62 -4.40
C THR A 33 -20.98 -7.74 -4.76
N SER A 34 -20.43 -8.80 -5.33
CA SER A 34 -21.13 -10.08 -5.50
C SER A 34 -20.44 -11.14 -4.64
N THR A 35 -21.22 -11.99 -3.97
CA THR A 35 -20.68 -13.04 -3.09
C THR A 35 -21.47 -14.32 -3.19
N THR A 36 -20.77 -15.45 -3.11
CA THR A 36 -21.38 -16.78 -3.06
C THR A 36 -21.64 -17.25 -1.62
N LEU A 37 -21.12 -16.56 -0.61
CA LEU A 37 -21.21 -17.00 0.79
C LEU A 37 -22.65 -17.06 1.31
N PRO A 38 -23.03 -18.13 2.04
CA PRO A 38 -24.38 -18.29 2.58
C PRO A 38 -24.68 -17.31 3.72
N MET A 39 -23.67 -16.78 4.41
CA MET A 39 -23.84 -15.84 5.52
C MET A 39 -24.34 -14.46 5.09
N TYR A 40 -24.21 -14.11 3.81
CA TYR A 40 -24.70 -12.85 3.28
C TYR A 40 -26.14 -13.00 2.80
N PRO A 41 -27.11 -12.27 3.39
CA PRO A 41 -28.51 -12.32 2.99
C PRO A 41 -28.72 -11.86 1.54
N ARG A 42 -27.93 -10.89 1.07
CA ARG A 42 -27.95 -10.42 -0.32
C ARG A 42 -26.72 -10.91 -1.06
N LYS A 43 -26.93 -11.48 -2.25
CA LYS A 43 -25.83 -11.96 -3.12
C LYS A 43 -25.18 -10.83 -3.92
N GLU A 44 -25.95 -9.80 -4.23
CA GLU A 44 -25.47 -8.56 -4.84
C GLU A 44 -25.80 -7.39 -3.91
N MET A 45 -24.80 -6.55 -3.65
CA MET A 45 -24.91 -5.39 -2.79
C MET A 45 -24.18 -4.20 -3.41
N GLU A 46 -24.77 -3.02 -3.26
CA GLU A 46 -24.22 -1.76 -3.74
C GLU A 46 -24.25 -0.76 -2.57
N VAL A 47 -23.07 -0.28 -2.19
CA VAL A 47 -22.90 0.72 -1.13
C VAL A 47 -22.01 1.84 -1.59
N VAL A 48 -22.18 3.00 -0.98
CA VAL A 48 -21.35 4.17 -1.24
C VAL A 48 -20.56 4.51 0.02
N ARG A 49 -19.24 4.64 -0.13
CA ARG A 49 -18.31 4.88 0.98
C ARG A 49 -17.28 5.92 0.57
N ARG A 50 -16.91 6.83 1.47
CA ARG A 50 -15.79 7.77 1.27
C ARG A 50 -14.48 7.17 1.77
N TYR A 51 -13.36 7.76 1.38
CA TYR A 51 -12.03 7.29 1.80
C TYR A 51 -11.87 7.18 3.33
N ASN A 52 -12.41 8.13 4.10
CA ASN A 52 -12.33 8.08 5.58
C ASN A 52 -13.08 6.88 6.18
N ASP A 53 -14.10 6.37 5.50
CA ASP A 53 -14.84 5.18 5.94
C ASP A 53 -13.96 3.94 5.82
N PHE A 54 -13.15 3.85 4.76
CA PHE A 54 -12.13 2.81 4.62
C PHE A 54 -11.03 2.91 5.67
N VAL A 55 -10.62 4.14 6.04
CA VAL A 55 -9.65 4.36 7.12
C VAL A 55 -10.22 3.81 8.42
N TRP A 56 -11.45 4.18 8.76
CA TRP A 56 -12.13 3.69 9.97
C TRP A 56 -12.28 2.17 9.94
N PHE A 57 -12.79 1.61 8.84
CA PHE A 57 -12.97 0.17 8.66
C PHE A 57 -11.67 -0.60 8.84
N ARG A 58 -10.57 -0.13 8.23
CA ARG A 58 -9.25 -0.75 8.40
C ARG A 58 -8.79 -0.69 9.86
N THR A 59 -8.97 0.43 10.54
CA THR A 59 -8.60 0.56 11.96
C THR A 59 -9.38 -0.44 12.82
N GLN A 60 -10.69 -0.57 12.61
CA GLN A 60 -11.51 -1.55 13.32
C GLN A 60 -11.09 -2.99 13.04
N LEU A 61 -10.71 -3.32 11.80
CA LEU A 61 -10.14 -4.64 11.48
C LEU A 61 -8.82 -4.89 12.23
N CYS A 62 -7.95 -3.89 12.33
CA CYS A 62 -6.69 -4.01 13.08
C CYS A 62 -6.92 -4.23 14.59
N GLU A 63 -7.96 -3.60 15.15
CA GLU A 63 -8.32 -3.76 16.57
C GLU A 63 -8.99 -5.11 16.85
N ALA A 64 -9.93 -5.53 16.00
CA ALA A 64 -10.66 -6.79 16.16
C ALA A 64 -9.83 -8.04 15.83
N TYR A 65 -8.84 -7.92 14.93
CA TYR A 65 -8.00 -9.02 14.48
C TYR A 65 -6.50 -8.66 14.60
N PRO A 66 -5.97 -8.47 15.82
CA PRO A 66 -4.63 -7.90 16.04
C PRO A 66 -3.48 -8.79 15.56
N TYR A 67 -3.72 -10.09 15.38
CA TYR A 67 -2.75 -11.07 14.89
C TYR A 67 -2.88 -11.35 13.38
N CYS A 68 -3.85 -10.74 12.68
CA CYS A 68 -3.99 -10.84 11.23
C CYS A 68 -3.23 -9.70 10.51
N ILE A 69 -2.66 -9.99 9.35
CA ILE A 69 -1.97 -8.99 8.51
C ILE A 69 -3.03 -8.30 7.65
N ILE A 70 -3.50 -7.14 8.11
CA ILE A 70 -4.53 -6.36 7.43
C ILE A 70 -3.91 -5.60 6.24
N PRO A 71 -4.44 -5.71 5.01
CA PRO A 71 -3.89 -5.03 3.84
C PRO A 71 -3.82 -3.50 4.01
N PRO A 72 -2.81 -2.83 3.41
CA PRO A 72 -2.70 -1.38 3.47
C PRO A 72 -3.78 -0.72 2.60
N ILE A 73 -4.15 0.50 2.98
CA ILE A 73 -4.90 1.43 2.15
C ILE A 73 -3.93 2.53 1.65
N PRO A 74 -4.18 3.15 0.49
CA PRO A 74 -3.32 4.21 -0.03
C PRO A 74 -3.25 5.36 0.96
N GLU A 75 -2.10 6.04 1.09
CA GLU A 75 -1.95 7.11 2.07
C GLU A 75 -2.91 8.29 1.81
N LYS A 76 -3.31 8.96 2.89
CA LYS A 76 -3.98 10.26 2.80
C LYS A 76 -2.94 11.27 2.34
N GLU A 77 -2.88 11.55 1.05
CA GLU A 77 -1.98 12.58 0.52
C GLU A 77 -2.15 13.90 1.28
N VAL A 78 -1.18 14.21 2.15
CA VAL A 78 -1.03 15.51 2.82
C VAL A 78 -0.36 16.53 1.88
N HIS A 79 0.24 16.06 0.78
CA HIS A 79 1.00 16.83 -0.20
C HIS A 79 0.14 17.71 -1.14
N GLY A 80 -1.18 17.75 -0.96
CA GLY A 80 -2.08 18.62 -1.71
C GLY A 80 -1.78 20.13 -1.55
N THR A 81 -0.93 20.52 -0.60
CA THR A 81 -0.53 21.93 -0.42
C THR A 81 0.54 22.36 -1.44
N PHE A 82 1.41 21.46 -1.93
CA PHE A 82 2.49 21.85 -2.86
C PHE A 82 2.01 21.87 -4.32
N ASN A 83 1.13 20.95 -4.72
CA ASN A 83 0.61 20.87 -6.10
C ASN A 83 -0.48 21.92 -6.42
N LYS A 84 -1.04 22.61 -5.42
CA LYS A 84 -2.00 23.71 -5.64
C LYS A 84 -1.34 25.00 -6.14
N ILE A 85 -0.01 25.13 -6.03
CA ILE A 85 0.71 26.37 -6.35
C ILE A 85 1.18 26.43 -7.83
N VAL A 86 1.20 25.30 -8.55
CA VAL A 86 1.88 25.19 -9.87
C VAL A 86 0.89 24.94 -11.04
N GLY A 87 -0.39 25.29 -10.92
CA GLY A 87 -1.35 25.20 -12.04
C GLY A 87 -1.72 23.78 -12.55
N SER A 88 -1.15 22.72 -11.97
CA SER A 88 -1.38 21.29 -12.34
C SER A 88 -2.41 20.58 -11.46
N ALA A 89 -3.22 21.34 -10.71
CA ALA A 89 -4.09 20.81 -9.64
C ALA A 89 -5.16 19.82 -10.12
N SER A 90 -5.71 20.00 -11.33
CA SER A 90 -6.79 19.14 -11.87
C SER A 90 -6.28 17.74 -12.26
N GLN A 91 -5.13 17.65 -12.94
CA GLN A 91 -4.54 16.37 -13.33
C GLN A 91 -3.98 15.60 -12.13
N SER A 92 -3.43 16.30 -11.13
CA SER A 92 -2.96 15.66 -9.89
C SER A 92 -4.12 15.07 -9.10
N ALA A 93 -5.23 15.79 -8.93
CA ALA A 93 -6.40 15.30 -8.21
C ALA A 93 -7.02 14.07 -8.86
N THR A 94 -7.10 14.05 -10.19
CA THR A 94 -7.62 12.91 -10.97
C THR A 94 -6.71 11.68 -10.85
N ARG A 95 -5.39 11.87 -10.93
CA ARG A 95 -4.41 10.77 -10.76
C ARG A 95 -4.49 10.15 -9.36
N THR A 96 -4.57 10.97 -8.30
CA THR A 96 -4.73 10.51 -6.92
C THR A 96 -6.02 9.74 -6.73
N ARG A 97 -7.13 10.25 -7.29
CA ARG A 97 -8.46 9.63 -7.23
C ARG A 97 -8.46 8.25 -7.87
N ASP A 98 -7.93 8.15 -9.08
CA ASP A 98 -7.91 6.90 -9.84
C ASP A 98 -6.99 5.86 -9.17
N TYR A 99 -5.85 6.29 -8.61
CA TYR A 99 -4.99 5.43 -7.80
C TYR A 99 -5.73 4.90 -6.57
N ARG A 100 -6.42 5.78 -5.83
CA ARG A 100 -7.21 5.39 -4.66
C ARG A 100 -8.27 4.36 -5.02
N GLN A 101 -9.02 4.56 -6.09
CA GLN A 101 -10.03 3.61 -6.54
C GLN A 101 -9.43 2.20 -6.76
N ARG A 102 -8.30 2.11 -7.47
CA ARG A 102 -7.60 0.82 -7.71
C ARG A 102 -7.08 0.20 -6.42
N ALA A 103 -6.46 1.00 -5.55
CA ALA A 103 -5.90 0.53 -4.29
C ALA A 103 -6.98 0.07 -3.30
N LEU A 104 -8.12 0.77 -3.23
CA LEU A 104 -9.27 0.39 -2.42
C LEU A 104 -9.95 -0.88 -2.95
N LYS A 105 -10.08 -1.04 -4.27
CA LYS A 105 -10.52 -2.31 -4.87
C LYS A 105 -9.59 -3.46 -4.48
N LYS A 106 -8.28 -3.24 -4.57
CA LYS A 106 -7.27 -4.24 -4.19
C LYS A 106 -7.36 -4.58 -2.70
N PHE A 107 -7.55 -3.59 -1.83
CA PHE A 107 -7.77 -3.78 -0.40
C PHE A 107 -8.98 -4.69 -0.13
N LEU A 108 -10.16 -4.38 -0.68
CA LEU A 108 -11.36 -5.20 -0.50
C LEU A 108 -11.19 -6.62 -1.03
N THR A 109 -10.58 -6.75 -2.21
CA THR A 109 -10.29 -8.06 -2.82
C THR A 109 -9.42 -8.92 -1.90
N ARG A 110 -8.41 -8.32 -1.27
CA ARG A 110 -7.51 -9.03 -0.34
C ARG A 110 -8.17 -9.36 0.99
N VAL A 111 -9.02 -8.47 1.50
CA VAL A 111 -9.84 -8.74 2.70
C VAL A 111 -10.83 -9.88 2.45
N GLY A 112 -11.55 -9.88 1.32
CA GLY A 112 -12.49 -10.94 0.96
C GLY A 112 -11.83 -12.28 0.59
N ALA A 113 -10.56 -12.28 0.16
CA ALA A 113 -9.79 -13.49 -0.06
C ALA A 113 -9.21 -14.10 1.23
N HIS A 114 -9.22 -13.36 2.34
CA HIS A 114 -8.61 -13.78 3.59
C HIS A 114 -9.53 -14.75 4.35
N PRO A 115 -9.07 -15.95 4.78
CA PRO A 115 -9.93 -16.96 5.40
C PRO A 115 -10.72 -16.49 6.62
N ARG A 116 -10.07 -15.74 7.52
CA ARG A 116 -10.67 -15.13 8.72
C ARG A 116 -11.44 -13.83 8.46
N LEU A 117 -10.90 -12.91 7.65
CA LEU A 117 -11.53 -11.59 7.46
C LEU A 117 -12.76 -11.63 6.54
N ARG A 118 -12.86 -12.61 5.64
CA ARG A 118 -14.01 -12.76 4.73
C ARG A 118 -15.32 -13.09 5.45
N THR A 119 -15.23 -13.64 6.67
CA THR A 119 -16.38 -13.96 7.53
C THR A 119 -16.51 -12.97 8.69
N ALA A 120 -15.78 -11.86 8.66
CA ALA A 120 -15.84 -10.85 9.71
C ALA A 120 -17.17 -10.08 9.63
N GLN A 121 -17.85 -9.93 10.77
CA GLN A 121 -19.07 -9.12 10.87
C GLN A 121 -18.80 -7.67 10.42
N LEU A 122 -17.62 -7.12 10.74
CA LEU A 122 -17.22 -5.79 10.29
C LEU A 122 -17.24 -5.64 8.76
N LEU A 123 -16.83 -6.67 8.02
CA LEU A 123 -16.87 -6.66 6.55
C LEU A 123 -18.32 -6.68 6.05
N GLN A 124 -19.17 -7.48 6.70
CA GLN A 124 -20.59 -7.52 6.37
C GLN A 124 -21.27 -6.15 6.61
N GLU A 125 -21.07 -5.55 7.78
CA GLU A 125 -21.55 -4.20 8.11
C GLU A 125 -21.07 -3.18 7.07
N PHE A 126 -19.79 -3.22 6.71
CA PHE A 126 -19.22 -2.31 5.72
C PHE A 126 -19.88 -2.42 4.34
N LEU A 127 -20.29 -3.62 3.93
CA LEU A 127 -20.84 -3.89 2.60
C LEU A 127 -22.38 -3.85 2.51
N GLU A 128 -23.09 -3.93 3.64
CA GLU A 128 -24.57 -3.99 3.65
C GLU A 128 -25.24 -2.74 4.21
N MET A 129 -24.62 -2.03 5.16
CA MET A 129 -25.24 -0.87 5.82
C MET A 129 -25.44 0.29 4.84
N ASP A 130 -26.54 1.02 4.98
CA ASP A 130 -26.73 2.24 4.20
C ASP A 130 -25.79 3.38 4.68
N GLU A 131 -25.76 4.50 3.95
CA GLU A 131 -24.88 5.63 4.29
C GLU A 131 -25.18 6.20 5.69
N THR A 132 -26.46 6.30 6.06
CA THR A 132 -26.91 6.93 7.31
C THR A 132 -26.65 6.04 8.54
N GLU A 133 -26.85 4.74 8.39
CA GLU A 133 -26.57 3.72 9.38
C GLU A 133 -25.06 3.62 9.60
N TRP A 134 -24.27 3.68 8.52
CA TRP A 134 -22.82 3.67 8.60
C TRP A 134 -22.26 4.88 9.34
N GLU A 135 -22.76 6.08 9.05
CA GLU A 135 -22.37 7.29 9.80
C GLU A 135 -22.72 7.18 11.29
N ARG A 136 -23.90 6.65 11.61
CA ARG A 136 -24.31 6.39 13.00
C ARG A 136 -23.38 5.39 13.68
N ARG A 137 -22.96 4.32 12.98
CA ARG A 137 -22.03 3.30 13.49
C ARG A 137 -20.63 3.86 13.76
N MET A 138 -20.17 4.83 12.96
CA MET A 138 -18.92 5.55 13.19
C MET A 138 -19.01 6.54 14.37
N GLN A 139 -20.18 7.12 14.60
CA GLN A 139 -20.43 8.06 15.71
C GLN A 139 -20.78 7.36 17.03
N ALA A 140 -21.25 6.11 16.97
CA ALA A 140 -21.57 5.33 18.15
C ALA A 140 -20.32 5.19 19.04
N PRO A 141 -20.44 5.48 20.36
CA PRO A 141 -19.38 5.16 21.31
C PRO A 141 -19.09 3.67 21.20
N VAL A 142 -17.84 3.31 20.91
CA VAL A 142 -17.41 1.91 20.90
C VAL A 142 -17.61 1.37 22.32
N ALA A 143 -18.68 0.59 22.53
CA ALA A 143 -18.96 -0.05 23.79
C ALA A 143 -17.89 -1.13 24.03
N GLY A 144 -17.02 -0.91 25.03
CA GLY A 144 -16.11 -1.94 25.54
C GLY A 144 -14.63 -1.81 25.19
N ALA A 145 -14.18 -0.77 24.47
CA ALA A 145 -12.76 -0.53 24.26
C ALA A 145 -12.41 0.88 24.75
N GLY A 146 -11.56 0.97 25.78
CA GLY A 146 -11.06 2.24 26.29
C GLY A 146 -10.55 3.12 25.15
N ARG A 147 -11.02 4.37 25.09
CA ARG A 147 -10.60 5.37 24.09
C ARG A 147 -9.07 5.38 23.96
N SER A 148 -8.57 4.79 22.88
CA SER A 148 -7.37 5.29 22.23
C SER A 148 -7.80 5.89 20.90
N LEU A 149 -8.53 7.03 21.00
CA LEU A 149 -8.62 7.98 19.91
C LEU A 149 -7.23 8.57 19.71
N ARG A 150 -6.33 7.83 19.06
CA ARG A 150 -5.08 8.38 18.54
C ARG A 150 -5.40 9.11 17.25
N ASN A 151 -6.13 10.22 17.37
CA ASN A 151 -6.12 11.29 16.38
C ASN A 151 -4.73 11.94 16.42
N SER A 152 -3.79 11.31 15.73
CA SER A 152 -2.54 11.89 15.26
C SER A 152 -2.06 11.06 14.07
N ILE A 153 -2.75 11.19 12.93
CA ILE A 153 -2.09 11.01 11.63
C ILE A 153 -1.19 12.24 11.51
N GLY A 154 0.00 12.10 12.05
CA GLY A 154 0.99 13.14 12.28
C GLY A 154 2.09 12.54 13.14
N ASP A 155 3.25 12.32 12.51
CA ASP A 155 4.50 12.02 13.18
C ASP A 155 4.71 12.94 14.39
N SER A 156 4.73 12.39 15.61
CA SER A 156 5.52 12.88 16.78
C SER A 156 5.05 12.30 18.14
N VAL A 157 4.82 10.98 18.25
CA VAL A 157 4.83 10.32 19.58
C VAL A 157 5.66 9.04 19.46
N GLY A 158 6.93 9.27 19.14
CA GLY A 158 8.02 8.30 19.11
C GLY A 158 9.23 8.76 19.94
N GLN A 159 9.12 9.87 20.67
CA GLN A 159 10.12 10.30 21.66
C GLN A 159 9.55 10.01 23.06
N VAL A 160 10.42 9.57 23.98
CA VAL A 160 10.17 9.18 25.39
C VAL A 160 10.13 7.68 25.71
N LEU A 161 10.11 6.75 24.74
CA LEU A 161 10.48 5.34 25.02
C LEU A 161 11.39 4.72 23.94
N SER A 162 12.30 5.52 23.39
CA SER A 162 13.44 5.00 22.65
C SER A 162 14.50 4.49 23.64
N ARG A 163 14.31 3.27 24.17
CA ARG A 163 15.49 2.45 24.41
C ARG A 163 16.08 2.17 23.04
N THR A 164 17.20 2.82 22.77
CA THR A 164 18.03 2.68 21.58
C THR A 164 18.41 1.20 21.42
N TRP A 165 17.68 0.50 20.56
CA TRP A 165 18.09 -0.82 20.08
C TRP A 165 19.22 -0.61 19.08
N ASN A 166 20.44 -0.87 19.54
CA ASN A 166 21.65 -0.84 18.72
C ASN A 166 21.64 -2.12 17.86
N ASP A 167 21.26 -2.02 16.59
CA ASP A 167 21.07 -3.16 15.68
C ASP A 167 22.35 -3.36 14.84
N ALA A 168 23.39 -3.86 15.49
CA ALA A 168 24.67 -4.24 14.87
C ALA A 168 24.79 -5.77 14.76
N GLN A 169 23.77 -6.41 14.19
CA GLN A 169 23.82 -7.83 13.83
C GLN A 169 23.68 -8.01 12.31
N THR A 170 24.41 -9.01 11.81
CA THR A 170 24.65 -9.31 10.41
C THR A 170 23.39 -9.73 9.65
N LEU A 171 23.32 -9.30 8.37
CA LEU A 171 22.21 -9.52 7.43
C LEU A 171 21.79 -10.99 7.28
N GLU A 172 22.77 -11.88 7.41
CA GLU A 172 22.64 -13.33 7.21
C GLU A 172 21.73 -13.96 8.28
N ASP A 173 21.80 -13.47 9.51
CA ASP A 173 21.03 -13.99 10.65
C ASP A 173 19.54 -13.65 10.56
N ALA A 174 19.19 -12.47 10.02
CA ALA A 174 17.80 -12.05 9.84
C ALA A 174 17.09 -12.85 8.73
N GLY A 175 17.82 -13.18 7.65
CA GLY A 175 17.32 -14.02 6.56
C GLY A 175 17.05 -15.46 7.02
N ALA A 176 17.96 -16.02 7.83
CA ALA A 176 17.77 -17.35 8.42
C ALA A 176 16.55 -17.40 9.35
N ALA A 177 16.38 -16.41 10.22
CA ALA A 177 15.23 -16.31 11.11
C ALA A 177 13.88 -16.22 10.35
N TYR A 178 13.83 -15.41 9.28
CA TYR A 178 12.64 -15.34 8.43
C TYR A 178 12.36 -16.67 7.71
N SER A 179 13.41 -17.33 7.20
CA SER A 179 13.29 -18.65 6.57
C SER A 179 12.76 -19.69 7.56
N GLN A 180 13.22 -19.68 8.81
CA GLN A 180 12.72 -20.54 9.87
C GLN A 180 11.24 -20.29 10.18
N ALA A 181 10.82 -19.02 10.26
CA ALA A 181 9.43 -18.65 10.50
C ALA A 181 8.49 -19.12 9.38
N VAL A 182 8.96 -19.08 8.13
CA VAL A 182 8.18 -19.48 6.95
C VAL A 182 8.18 -21.00 6.72
N ASN A 183 9.27 -21.71 7.03
CA ASN A 183 9.41 -23.15 6.75
C ASN A 183 8.89 -24.06 7.88
N ASN A 184 7.97 -23.55 8.69
CA ASN A 184 7.26 -24.33 9.72
C ASN A 184 8.08 -24.87 10.90
N GLY A 185 9.34 -24.48 11.08
CA GLY A 185 10.14 -24.85 12.25
C GLY A 185 9.51 -24.40 13.58
N ALA A 186 10.01 -24.94 14.70
CA ALA A 186 9.76 -24.33 16.01
C ALA A 186 10.31 -22.90 15.96
N VAL A 187 9.43 -21.91 16.05
CA VAL A 187 9.79 -20.49 15.98
C VAL A 187 9.84 -19.98 17.40
N ASP A 188 11.04 -19.64 17.85
CA ASP A 188 11.23 -18.96 19.13
C ASP A 188 11.06 -17.44 18.96
N MET A 189 10.89 -16.72 20.07
CA MET A 189 10.72 -15.26 20.09
C MET A 189 11.88 -14.53 19.40
N THR A 190 13.10 -15.08 19.53
CA THR A 190 14.30 -14.60 18.82
C THR A 190 14.17 -14.66 17.29
N ALA A 191 13.50 -15.68 16.76
CA ALA A 191 13.23 -15.81 15.33
C ALA A 191 12.16 -14.81 14.85
N TRP A 192 11.19 -14.45 15.71
CA TRP A 192 10.24 -13.36 15.42
C TRP A 192 10.93 -11.99 15.37
N GLU A 193 11.90 -11.74 16.25
CA GLU A 193 12.73 -10.53 16.20
C GLU A 193 13.60 -10.47 14.93
N GLY A 194 14.22 -11.59 14.54
CA GLY A 194 14.94 -11.69 13.27
C GLY A 194 14.03 -11.47 12.05
N THR A 195 12.83 -12.04 12.07
CA THR A 195 11.78 -11.81 11.07
C THR A 195 11.40 -10.32 10.99
N ARG A 196 11.27 -9.63 12.12
CA ARG A 196 10.97 -8.18 12.15
C ARG A 196 12.06 -7.36 11.46
N ARG A 197 13.33 -7.72 11.68
CA ARG A 197 14.48 -7.07 11.03
C ARG A 197 14.50 -7.32 9.52
N TYR A 198 14.31 -8.57 9.10
CA TYR A 198 14.20 -8.93 7.68
C TYR A 198 13.08 -8.14 6.97
N ILE A 199 11.88 -8.09 7.56
CA ILE A 199 10.74 -7.35 6.98
C ILE A 199 11.03 -5.86 6.92
N LYS A 200 11.72 -5.27 7.91
CA LYS A 200 12.14 -3.85 7.86
C LYS A 200 13.11 -3.58 6.71
N GLN A 201 14.05 -4.48 6.44
CA GLN A 201 14.98 -4.32 5.33
C GLN A 201 14.27 -4.49 3.98
N LEU A 202 13.36 -5.47 3.89
CA LEU A 202 12.52 -5.68 2.72
C LEU A 202 11.68 -4.42 2.42
N ASP A 203 11.12 -3.80 3.46
CA ASP A 203 10.37 -2.55 3.36
C ASP A 203 11.21 -1.42 2.74
N GLU A 204 12.44 -1.22 3.23
CA GLU A 204 13.35 -0.21 2.68
C GLU A 204 13.75 -0.52 1.23
N SER A 205 13.99 -1.80 0.93
CA SER A 205 14.33 -2.24 -0.43
C SER A 205 13.18 -1.98 -1.41
N MET A 206 11.93 -2.25 -1.00
CA MET A 206 10.72 -1.97 -1.79
C MET A 206 10.52 -0.46 -1.99
N LYS A 207 10.78 0.33 -0.96
CA LYS A 207 10.71 1.80 -1.01
C LYS A 207 11.73 2.37 -2.00
N VAL A 208 13.01 1.98 -1.90
CA VAL A 208 14.06 2.43 -2.81
C VAL A 208 13.75 2.03 -4.25
N LEU A 209 13.34 0.77 -4.48
CA LEU A 209 12.97 0.32 -5.81
C LEU A 209 11.81 1.14 -6.40
N ARG A 210 10.77 1.40 -5.61
CA ARG A 210 9.64 2.24 -6.02
C ARG A 210 10.11 3.64 -6.41
N GLU A 211 10.96 4.27 -5.59
CA GLU A 211 11.49 5.61 -5.85
C GLU A 211 12.32 5.66 -7.13
N GLN A 212 13.15 4.65 -7.39
CA GLN A 212 13.93 4.58 -8.63
C GLN A 212 13.03 4.42 -9.87
N VAL A 213 12.00 3.56 -9.80
CA VAL A 213 11.03 3.41 -10.90
C VAL A 213 10.24 4.70 -11.09
N GLN A 214 9.88 5.40 -10.01
CA GLN A 214 9.21 6.70 -10.09
C GLN A 214 10.08 7.75 -10.82
N VAL A 215 11.39 7.80 -10.52
CA VAL A 215 12.33 8.66 -11.24
C VAL A 215 12.37 8.32 -12.74
N LEU A 216 12.31 7.04 -13.12
CA LEU A 216 12.23 6.64 -14.53
C LEU A 216 10.93 7.10 -15.19
N VAL A 217 9.80 6.98 -14.50
CA VAL A 217 8.49 7.49 -14.97
C VAL A 217 8.55 9.00 -15.20
N ASP A 218 9.13 9.76 -14.26
CA ASP A 218 9.22 11.21 -14.38
C ASP A 218 10.17 11.64 -15.49
N ARG A 219 11.29 10.93 -15.67
CA ARG A 219 12.18 11.13 -16.83
C ARG A 219 11.44 10.90 -18.16
N ARG A 220 10.63 9.83 -18.27
CA ARG A 220 9.84 9.57 -19.49
C ARG A 220 8.82 10.68 -19.77
N ARG A 221 8.17 11.22 -18.74
CA ARG A 221 7.27 12.38 -18.90
C ARG A 221 8.02 13.62 -19.38
N ASN A 222 9.20 13.89 -18.81
CA ASN A 222 10.02 15.02 -19.26
C ASN A 222 10.46 14.84 -20.71
N THR A 223 10.89 13.64 -21.11
CA THR A 223 11.23 13.33 -22.51
C THR A 223 10.03 13.52 -23.43
N SER A 224 8.83 13.12 -23.02
CA SER A 224 7.60 13.38 -23.78
C SER A 224 7.37 14.89 -24.00
N ASN A 225 7.48 15.71 -22.95
CA ASN A 225 7.30 17.15 -23.08
C ASN A 225 8.31 17.75 -24.07
N SER A 226 9.59 17.38 -23.95
CA SER A 226 10.62 17.85 -24.89
C SER A 226 10.38 17.39 -26.33
N LEU A 227 9.90 16.16 -26.54
CA LEU A 227 9.55 15.66 -27.87
C LEU A 227 8.37 16.42 -28.46
N HIS A 228 7.35 16.74 -27.66
CA HIS A 228 6.22 17.54 -28.13
C HIS A 228 6.64 18.96 -28.52
N GLU A 229 7.44 19.62 -27.68
CA GLU A 229 7.98 20.96 -28.00
C GLU A 229 8.81 20.93 -29.29
N PHE A 230 9.61 19.88 -29.48
CA PHE A 230 10.37 19.67 -30.71
C PHE A 230 9.45 19.44 -31.91
N GLY A 231 8.38 18.66 -31.76
CA GLY A 231 7.36 18.44 -32.78
C GLY A 231 6.74 19.76 -33.26
N VAL A 232 6.26 20.57 -32.31
CA VAL A 232 5.67 21.89 -32.56
C VAL A 232 6.67 22.84 -33.24
N ALA A 233 7.95 22.79 -32.86
CA ALA A 233 8.98 23.61 -33.51
C ALA A 233 9.16 23.23 -34.99
N PHE A 234 9.21 21.94 -35.32
CA PHE A 234 9.32 21.47 -36.71
C PHE A 234 8.09 21.84 -37.53
N GLU A 235 6.88 21.75 -36.97
CA GLU A 235 5.66 22.17 -37.66
C GLU A 235 5.66 23.67 -37.96
N LYS A 236 6.12 24.51 -37.03
CA LYS A 236 6.26 25.96 -37.27
C LYS A 236 7.27 26.28 -38.37
N VAL A 237 8.40 25.58 -38.41
CA VAL A 237 9.39 25.77 -39.50
C VAL A 237 8.81 25.32 -40.83
N ALA A 238 8.06 24.21 -40.85
CA ALA A 238 7.35 23.76 -42.05
C ALA A 238 6.32 24.79 -42.52
N GLU A 239 5.58 25.42 -41.61
CA GLU A 239 4.60 26.46 -41.94
C GLU A 239 5.27 27.66 -42.64
N VAL A 240 6.41 28.12 -42.12
CA VAL A 240 7.18 29.23 -42.72
C VAL A 240 7.74 28.86 -44.09
N ASP A 241 8.33 27.67 -44.24
CA ASP A 241 8.83 27.19 -45.54
C ASP A 241 7.69 27.07 -46.58
N GLY A 242 6.54 26.57 -46.13
CA GLY A 242 5.36 26.39 -46.97
C GLY A 242 4.72 27.70 -47.46
N MET A 243 5.04 28.86 -46.86
CA MET A 243 4.58 30.17 -47.35
C MET A 243 5.20 30.55 -48.70
N VAL A 244 6.39 30.03 -49.01
CA VAL A 244 7.09 30.28 -50.29
C VAL A 244 6.63 29.29 -51.37
N GLY A 245 6.10 28.13 -50.95
CA GLY A 245 5.51 27.08 -51.78
C GLY A 245 5.68 25.71 -51.13
N GLN A 246 4.74 24.77 -51.31
CA GLN A 246 4.87 23.43 -50.72
C GLN A 246 6.03 22.65 -51.35
N SER A 247 7.15 22.60 -50.65
CA SER A 247 8.36 21.92 -51.08
C SER A 247 8.43 20.49 -50.52
N SER A 248 9.35 19.66 -51.05
CA SER A 248 9.68 18.38 -50.42
C SER A 248 10.20 18.56 -49.00
N LEU A 249 10.90 19.67 -48.72
CA LEU A 249 11.39 20.02 -47.39
C LEU A 249 10.23 20.34 -46.43
N THR A 250 9.23 21.10 -46.87
CA THR A 250 8.01 21.37 -46.09
C THR A 250 7.37 20.05 -45.61
N ARG A 251 7.22 19.08 -46.51
CA ARG A 251 6.64 17.76 -46.20
C ARG A 251 7.49 16.97 -45.20
N VAL A 252 8.82 16.98 -45.36
CA VAL A 252 9.75 16.31 -44.46
C VAL A 252 9.70 16.92 -43.05
N LEU A 253 9.70 18.25 -42.96
CA LEU A 253 9.63 18.96 -41.67
C LEU A 253 8.31 18.68 -40.94
N SER A 254 7.16 18.74 -41.64
CA SER A 254 5.88 18.35 -41.06
C SER A 254 5.86 16.88 -40.62
N ALA A 255 6.45 15.97 -41.40
CA ALA A 255 6.52 14.55 -41.03
C ALA A 255 7.37 14.31 -39.78
N VAL A 256 8.48 15.02 -39.62
CA VAL A 256 9.30 15.00 -38.39
C VAL A 256 8.52 15.58 -37.22
N GLY A 257 7.77 16.67 -37.42
CA GLY A 257 6.90 17.27 -36.41
C GLY A 257 5.89 16.27 -35.85
N GLN A 258 5.06 15.71 -36.73
CA GLN A 258 4.04 14.72 -36.40
C GLN A 258 4.64 13.44 -35.78
N HIS A 259 5.81 13.00 -36.25
CA HIS A 259 6.49 11.85 -35.67
C HIS A 259 6.90 12.11 -34.22
N ASN A 260 7.42 13.31 -33.89
CA ASN A 260 7.80 13.64 -32.52
C ASN A 260 6.59 13.75 -31.59
N ASP A 261 5.44 14.23 -32.07
CA ASP A 261 4.18 14.20 -31.32
C ASP A 261 3.70 12.76 -31.06
N GLN A 262 3.86 11.87 -32.05
CA GLN A 262 3.58 10.45 -31.87
C GLN A 262 4.52 9.84 -30.82
N LEU A 263 5.83 10.12 -30.86
CA LEU A 263 6.78 9.66 -29.85
C LEU A 263 6.40 10.19 -28.46
N SER A 264 6.07 11.48 -28.35
CA SER A 264 5.64 12.09 -27.10
C SER A 264 4.46 11.35 -26.47
N THR A 265 3.44 11.06 -27.28
CA THR A 265 2.27 10.27 -26.86
C THR A 265 2.67 8.88 -26.35
N LEU A 266 3.56 8.19 -27.06
CA LEU A 266 4.07 6.87 -26.65
C LEU A 266 4.80 6.92 -25.30
N TYR A 267 5.59 7.97 -25.05
CA TYR A 267 6.31 8.14 -23.78
C TYR A 267 5.35 8.43 -22.61
N VAL A 268 4.29 9.22 -22.81
CA VAL A 268 3.24 9.45 -21.80
C VAL A 268 2.48 8.15 -21.49
N GLU A 269 2.08 7.41 -22.52
CA GLU A 269 1.41 6.12 -22.35
C GLU A 269 2.30 5.14 -21.57
N HIS A 270 3.59 5.05 -21.91
CA HIS A 270 4.56 4.21 -21.21
C HIS A 270 4.68 4.60 -19.73
N ALA A 271 4.86 5.89 -19.45
CA ALA A 271 4.94 6.40 -18.08
C ALA A 271 3.68 6.06 -17.27
N ASN A 272 2.49 6.18 -17.88
CA ASN A 272 1.22 5.89 -17.22
C ASN A 272 1.00 4.39 -16.98
N ASP A 273 1.32 3.54 -17.94
CA ASP A 273 1.23 2.09 -17.77
C ASP A 273 2.19 1.60 -16.68
N GLU A 274 3.44 2.08 -16.68
CA GLU A 274 4.45 1.71 -15.68
C GLU A 274 4.09 2.21 -14.27
N THR A 275 3.53 3.42 -14.17
CA THR A 275 2.98 3.94 -12.90
C THR A 275 1.93 2.96 -12.36
N LYS A 276 0.91 2.65 -13.17
CA LYS A 276 -0.25 1.84 -12.76
C LYS A 276 0.12 0.40 -12.41
N GLN A 277 1.03 -0.19 -13.18
CA GLN A 277 1.33 -1.62 -13.11
C GLN A 277 2.46 -1.93 -12.13
N VAL A 278 3.48 -1.07 -12.07
CA VAL A 278 4.72 -1.34 -11.32
C VAL A 278 4.78 -0.49 -10.05
N VAL A 279 4.72 0.84 -10.17
CA VAL A 279 4.87 1.76 -9.01
C VAL A 279 3.77 1.57 -7.97
N GLU A 280 2.52 1.45 -8.41
CA GLU A 280 1.38 1.23 -7.50
C GLU A 280 1.48 -0.13 -6.79
N THR A 281 1.98 -1.17 -7.47
CA THR A 281 2.15 -2.49 -6.87
C THR A 281 3.29 -2.53 -5.86
N LEU A 282 4.41 -1.85 -6.15
CA LEU A 282 5.51 -1.67 -5.19
C LEU A 282 5.06 -0.85 -3.97
N SER A 283 4.25 0.19 -4.17
CA SER A 283 3.64 0.97 -3.09
C SER A 283 2.75 0.11 -2.18
N TYR A 284 1.96 -0.77 -2.78
CA TYR A 284 1.17 -1.74 -2.03
C TYR A 284 2.06 -2.68 -1.18
N TYR A 285 3.15 -3.19 -1.73
CA TYR A 285 4.04 -4.09 -0.98
C TYR A 285 4.84 -3.40 0.12
N HIS A 286 5.22 -2.15 -0.08
CA HIS A 286 5.74 -1.28 0.98
C HIS A 286 4.73 -1.17 2.15
N GLY A 287 3.47 -0.83 1.84
CA GLY A 287 2.40 -0.80 2.86
C GLY A 287 2.11 -2.16 3.51
N MET A 288 2.23 -3.25 2.76
CA MET A 288 2.09 -4.62 3.31
C MET A 288 3.21 -4.91 4.29
N CYS A 289 4.46 -4.57 3.99
CA CYS A 289 5.58 -4.72 4.93
C CYS A 289 5.31 -3.91 6.22
N GLY A 290 4.79 -2.68 6.09
CA GLY A 290 4.32 -1.89 7.21
C GLY A 290 3.27 -2.62 8.08
N SER A 291 2.30 -3.28 7.43
CA SER A 291 1.24 -4.03 8.10
C SER A 291 1.78 -5.29 8.81
N VAL A 292 2.68 -6.05 8.18
CA VAL A 292 3.38 -7.18 8.81
C VAL A 292 4.12 -6.74 10.08
N ARG A 293 4.87 -5.63 10.00
CA ARG A 293 5.61 -5.11 11.16
C ARG A 293 4.68 -4.66 12.29
N ALA A 294 3.52 -4.11 11.97
CA ALA A 294 2.54 -3.70 12.98
C ALA A 294 1.97 -4.90 13.73
N THR A 295 1.55 -5.93 13.01
CA THR A 295 1.06 -7.20 13.58
C THR A 295 2.15 -7.88 14.42
N LEU A 296 3.38 -7.96 13.89
CA LEU A 296 4.53 -8.52 14.60
C LEU A 296 4.89 -7.72 15.85
N LYS A 297 4.78 -6.40 15.81
CA LYS A 297 4.98 -5.55 16.99
C LYS A 297 3.95 -5.88 18.08
N HIS A 298 2.68 -6.09 17.72
CA HIS A 298 1.66 -6.49 18.68
C HIS A 298 1.97 -7.86 19.29
N LEU A 299 2.42 -8.82 18.47
CA LEU A 299 2.83 -10.15 18.94
C LEU A 299 3.97 -10.07 19.97
N LEU A 300 5.04 -9.34 19.66
CA LEU A 300 6.17 -9.12 20.56
C LEU A 300 5.74 -8.41 21.86
N GLN A 301 4.81 -7.45 21.78
CA GLN A 301 4.26 -6.76 22.96
C GLN A 301 3.45 -7.71 23.85
N SER A 302 2.66 -8.61 23.26
CA SER A 302 1.93 -9.67 23.98
C SER A 302 2.89 -10.64 24.67
N ALA A 303 3.98 -11.04 24.01
CA ALA A 303 5.03 -11.86 24.61
C ALA A 303 5.70 -11.19 25.82
N HIS A 304 6.09 -9.92 25.68
CA HIS A 304 6.65 -9.16 26.81
C HIS A 304 5.64 -8.98 27.95
N HIS A 305 4.34 -8.90 27.66
CA HIS A 305 3.30 -8.83 28.68
C HIS A 305 3.22 -10.14 29.48
N VAL A 306 3.25 -11.30 28.81
CA VAL A 306 3.31 -12.62 29.45
C VAL A 306 4.55 -12.75 30.34
N GLU A 307 5.73 -12.33 29.86
CA GLU A 307 6.95 -12.32 30.67
C GLU A 307 6.82 -11.42 31.91
N ALA A 308 6.20 -10.24 31.76
CA ALA A 308 6.00 -9.32 32.88
C ALA A 308 5.09 -9.91 33.95
N LEU A 309 3.97 -10.54 33.56
CA LEU A 309 3.07 -11.25 34.48
C LEU A 309 3.78 -12.41 35.18
N ALA A 310 4.60 -13.18 34.44
CA ALA A 310 5.38 -14.28 35.02
C ALA A 310 6.37 -13.78 36.10
N ARG A 311 7.10 -12.68 35.83
CA ARG A 311 8.01 -12.06 36.83
C ARG A 311 7.26 -11.52 38.04
N GLN A 312 6.07 -10.95 37.85
CA GLN A 312 5.22 -10.49 38.96
C GLN A 312 4.77 -11.66 39.84
N LEU A 313 4.34 -12.76 39.21
CA LEU A 313 3.95 -13.98 39.92
C LEU A 313 5.11 -14.58 40.72
N GLU A 314 6.32 -14.64 40.15
CA GLU A 314 7.53 -15.06 40.88
C GLU A 314 7.80 -14.16 42.09
N GLY A 315 7.63 -12.84 41.93
CA GLY A 315 7.76 -11.87 43.02
C GLY A 315 6.76 -12.10 44.16
N LEU A 316 5.48 -12.39 43.83
CA LEU A 316 4.45 -12.71 44.83
C LEU A 316 4.73 -14.04 45.53
N ARG A 317 5.15 -15.07 44.79
CA ARG A 317 5.55 -16.38 45.35
C ARG A 317 6.72 -16.23 46.33
N ALA A 318 7.73 -15.44 45.97
CA ALA A 318 8.87 -15.16 46.86
C ALA A 318 8.46 -14.37 48.13
N GLN A 319 7.46 -13.49 48.04
CA GLN A 319 6.89 -12.82 49.22
C GLN A 319 6.13 -13.80 50.11
N ARG A 320 5.32 -14.68 49.51
CA ARG A 320 4.58 -15.74 50.22
C ARG A 320 5.53 -16.66 50.97
N ASP A 321 6.63 -17.08 50.35
CA ASP A 321 7.64 -17.95 50.97
C ASP A 321 8.29 -17.28 52.19
N LYS A 322 8.61 -15.98 52.12
CA LYS A 322 9.15 -15.22 53.27
C LYS A 322 8.17 -15.09 54.45
N VAL A 323 6.86 -15.04 54.17
CA VAL A 323 5.82 -14.94 55.21
C VAL A 323 5.46 -16.33 55.77
N LEU A 324 5.74 -17.41 55.03
CA LEU A 324 5.53 -18.79 55.46
C LEU A 324 6.27 -19.08 56.77
N ASP A 325 7.51 -18.61 56.87
CA ASP A 325 8.41 -18.83 58.02
C ASP A 325 8.07 -17.96 59.25
N GLN A 326 7.13 -17.04 59.14
CA GLN A 326 6.77 -16.10 60.22
C GLN A 326 5.49 -16.53 60.96
N VAL A 327 5.58 -16.64 62.29
CA VAL A 327 4.45 -16.97 63.17
C VAL A 327 3.51 -15.75 63.31
N GLY A 328 2.19 -15.97 63.18
CA GLY A 328 1.16 -14.93 63.39
C GLY A 328 0.68 -14.17 62.14
N GLN A 329 1.23 -14.43 60.96
CA GLN A 329 0.90 -13.71 59.71
C GLN A 329 -0.14 -14.45 58.82
N ALA A 330 -1.03 -15.25 59.41
CA ALA A 330 -1.97 -16.11 58.67
C ALA A 330 -2.88 -15.33 57.69
N ALA A 331 -3.41 -14.17 58.10
CA ALA A 331 -4.25 -13.34 57.24
C ALA A 331 -3.48 -12.77 56.04
N ARG A 332 -2.21 -12.40 56.23
CA ARG A 332 -1.34 -11.89 55.16
C ARG A 332 -0.98 -13.00 54.16
N ARG A 333 -0.79 -14.24 54.64
CA ARG A 333 -0.57 -15.41 53.79
C ARG A 333 -1.79 -15.70 52.91
N ALA A 334 -2.98 -15.77 53.51
CA ALA A 334 -4.22 -15.99 52.76
C ALA A 334 -4.46 -14.91 51.69
N LYS A 335 -4.12 -13.65 51.98
CA LYS A 335 -4.19 -12.56 51.00
C LYS A 335 -3.23 -12.78 49.83
N LEU A 336 -1.96 -13.10 50.10
CA LEU A 336 -0.96 -13.38 49.07
C LEU A 336 -1.32 -14.61 48.23
N GLU A 337 -1.89 -15.65 48.84
CA GLU A 337 -2.35 -16.84 48.12
C GLU A 337 -3.50 -16.52 47.16
N ASN A 338 -4.45 -15.67 47.58
CA ASN A 338 -5.51 -15.18 46.70
C ASN A 338 -4.96 -14.34 45.54
N GLU A 339 -4.02 -13.42 45.82
CA GLU A 339 -3.36 -12.59 44.80
C GLU A 339 -2.56 -13.45 43.81
N ILE A 340 -1.86 -14.49 44.30
CA ILE A 340 -1.13 -15.46 43.46
C ILE A 340 -2.11 -16.22 42.55
N SER A 341 -3.21 -16.74 43.11
CA SER A 341 -4.23 -17.46 42.33
C SER A 341 -4.85 -16.59 41.23
N GLU A 342 -5.15 -15.32 41.53
CA GLU A 342 -5.65 -14.37 40.53
C GLU A 342 -4.61 -14.10 39.43
N GLN A 343 -3.36 -13.85 39.81
CA GLN A 343 -2.28 -13.61 38.84
C GLN A 343 -1.94 -14.85 38.00
N GLU A 344 -2.05 -16.06 38.56
CA GLU A 344 -1.89 -17.31 37.82
C GLU A 344 -2.95 -17.45 36.73
N GLN A 345 -4.22 -17.15 37.05
CA GLN A 345 -5.30 -17.19 36.05
C GLN A 345 -5.09 -16.15 34.94
N LEU A 346 -4.65 -14.94 35.30
CA LEU A 346 -4.35 -13.89 34.31
C LEU A 346 -3.17 -14.29 33.41
N LEU A 347 -2.10 -14.83 34.00
CA LEU A 347 -0.93 -15.30 33.25
C LEU A 347 -1.31 -16.43 32.29
N GLU A 348 -2.13 -17.38 32.73
CA GLU A 348 -2.54 -18.51 31.88
C GLU A 348 -3.39 -18.04 30.70
N ARG A 349 -4.35 -17.11 30.93
CA ARG A 349 -5.11 -16.50 29.84
C ARG A 349 -4.21 -15.77 28.85
N ALA A 350 -3.27 -14.95 29.33
CA ALA A 350 -2.35 -14.22 28.47
C ALA A 350 -1.42 -15.15 27.67
N ARG A 351 -0.98 -16.28 28.25
CA ARG A 351 -0.20 -17.32 27.55
C ARG A 351 -1.01 -17.99 26.46
N GLN A 352 -2.26 -18.32 26.73
CA GLN A 352 -3.15 -18.92 25.75
C GLN A 352 -3.41 -17.95 24.58
N GLU A 353 -3.72 -16.68 24.87
CA GLU A 353 -3.88 -15.64 23.85
C GLU A 353 -2.62 -15.45 22.99
N LEU A 354 -1.43 -15.47 23.60
CA LEU A 354 -0.17 -15.41 22.87
C LEU A 354 0.01 -16.64 21.97
N THR A 355 -0.24 -17.83 22.48
CA THR A 355 -0.11 -19.09 21.73
C THR A 355 -1.04 -19.11 20.51
N ASP A 356 -2.30 -18.73 20.70
CA ASP A 356 -3.29 -18.64 19.62
C ASP A 356 -2.91 -17.54 18.63
N GLY A 357 -2.44 -16.39 19.12
CA GLY A 357 -1.97 -15.27 18.31
C GLY A 357 -0.75 -15.60 17.46
N GLU A 358 0.22 -16.34 18.00
CA GLU A 358 1.39 -16.85 17.29
C GLU A 358 0.99 -17.84 16.19
N ALA A 359 0.07 -18.75 16.48
CA ALA A 359 -0.44 -19.71 15.49
C ALA A 359 -1.10 -18.99 14.31
N ILE A 360 -1.96 -17.99 14.60
CA ILE A 360 -2.57 -17.15 13.57
C ILE A 360 -1.47 -16.44 12.77
N PHE A 361 -0.56 -15.73 13.44
CA PHE A 361 0.47 -14.95 12.76
C PHE A 361 1.39 -15.80 11.89
N LYS A 362 1.66 -17.06 12.28
CA LYS A 362 2.42 -18.02 11.48
C LYS A 362 1.73 -18.32 10.15
N GLU A 363 0.43 -18.59 10.16
CA GLU A 363 -0.37 -18.76 8.93
C GLU A 363 -0.35 -17.49 8.06
N GLU A 364 -0.46 -16.33 8.71
CA GLU A 364 -0.44 -15.02 8.05
C GLU A 364 0.90 -14.75 7.34
N ILE A 365 2.02 -15.06 8.00
CA ILE A 365 3.37 -14.93 7.43
C ILE A 365 3.57 -15.86 6.25
N HIS A 366 3.05 -17.10 6.29
CA HIS A 366 3.13 -18.02 5.14
C HIS A 366 2.32 -17.50 3.96
N ARG A 367 1.11 -17.00 4.21
CA ARG A 367 0.30 -16.38 3.15
C ARG A 367 1.01 -15.17 2.56
N PHE A 368 1.52 -14.26 3.40
CA PHE A 368 2.29 -13.10 2.95
C PHE A 368 3.48 -13.52 2.10
N HIS A 369 4.27 -14.51 2.54
CA HIS A 369 5.43 -15.00 1.82
C HIS A 369 5.07 -15.50 0.42
N ARG A 370 4.07 -16.39 0.34
CA ARG A 370 3.59 -16.97 -0.92
C ARG A 370 3.06 -15.90 -1.87
N ASP A 371 2.18 -15.04 -1.39
CA ASP A 371 1.55 -14.00 -2.19
C ASP A 371 2.61 -12.99 -2.69
N LYS A 372 3.56 -12.60 -1.82
CA LYS A 372 4.70 -11.74 -2.18
C LYS A 372 5.56 -12.36 -3.27
N GLN A 373 5.92 -13.63 -3.18
CA GLN A 373 6.75 -14.28 -4.21
C GLN A 373 6.06 -14.27 -5.58
N TYR A 374 4.78 -14.60 -5.62
CA TYR A 374 4.00 -14.59 -6.85
C TYR A 374 3.89 -13.19 -7.45
N ASP A 375 3.51 -12.20 -6.65
CA ASP A 375 3.30 -10.83 -7.15
C ASP A 375 4.63 -10.18 -7.56
N ILE A 376 5.73 -10.33 -6.82
CA ILE A 376 7.04 -9.76 -7.20
C ILE A 376 7.51 -10.33 -8.54
N LYS A 377 7.40 -11.65 -8.74
CA LYS A 377 7.74 -12.28 -10.02
C LYS A 377 6.89 -11.70 -11.15
N THR A 378 5.59 -11.50 -10.88
CA THR A 378 4.64 -10.95 -11.84
C THR A 378 4.97 -9.49 -12.19
N ILE A 379 5.34 -8.66 -11.21
CA ILE A 379 5.75 -7.26 -11.42
C ILE A 379 7.00 -7.18 -12.29
N LEU A 380 8.03 -8.00 -12.02
CA LEU A 380 9.27 -8.01 -12.82
C LEU A 380 8.98 -8.39 -14.27
N LYS A 381 8.11 -9.37 -14.49
CA LYS A 381 7.66 -9.75 -15.84
C LYS A 381 6.88 -8.60 -16.50
N MET A 382 5.92 -8.01 -15.80
CA MET A 382 5.12 -6.88 -16.31
C MET A 382 6.01 -5.70 -16.68
N PHE A 383 7.02 -5.39 -15.89
CA PHE A 383 7.99 -4.34 -16.21
C PHE A 383 8.74 -4.63 -17.53
N ALA A 384 9.25 -5.85 -17.69
CA ALA A 384 9.94 -6.26 -18.92
C ALA A 384 9.00 -6.25 -20.14
N ASP A 385 7.78 -6.76 -19.99
CA ASP A 385 6.76 -6.78 -21.05
C ASP A 385 6.39 -5.34 -21.49
N LEU A 386 6.30 -4.40 -20.55
CA LEU A 386 6.11 -2.98 -20.86
C LEU A 386 7.29 -2.40 -21.64
N GLN A 387 8.54 -2.65 -21.23
CA GLN A 387 9.71 -2.16 -21.96
C GLN A 387 9.72 -2.69 -23.41
N ILE A 388 9.45 -3.99 -23.60
CA ILE A 388 9.40 -4.62 -24.94
C ILE A 388 8.28 -4.01 -25.78
N LYS A 389 7.07 -3.90 -25.22
CA LYS A 389 5.89 -3.32 -25.90
C LYS A 389 6.20 -1.92 -26.44
N TYR A 390 6.73 -1.04 -25.59
CA TYR A 390 6.97 0.35 -25.97
C TYR A 390 8.20 0.50 -26.88
N ALA A 391 9.28 -0.27 -26.66
CA ALA A 391 10.42 -0.29 -27.58
C ALA A 391 9.99 -0.73 -28.99
N GLY A 392 9.12 -1.74 -29.11
CA GLY A 392 8.57 -2.17 -30.40
C GLY A 392 7.73 -1.09 -31.09
N ARG A 393 6.89 -0.38 -30.35
CA ARG A 393 6.09 0.74 -30.90
C ARG A 393 6.95 1.93 -31.33
N LEU A 394 7.99 2.25 -30.56
CA LEU A 394 8.96 3.28 -30.91
C LEU A 394 9.70 2.91 -32.21
N LYS A 395 10.17 1.65 -32.33
CA LYS A 395 10.81 1.14 -33.56
C LYS A 395 9.89 1.31 -34.78
N GLN A 396 8.63 0.90 -34.68
CA GLN A 396 7.65 1.04 -35.76
C GLN A 396 7.40 2.51 -36.13
N SER A 397 7.43 3.42 -35.17
CA SER A 397 7.32 4.86 -35.42
C SER A 397 8.51 5.35 -36.27
N TRP A 398 9.73 5.00 -35.86
CA TRP A 398 10.96 5.35 -36.59
C TRP A 398 11.02 4.75 -38.00
N GLU A 399 10.59 3.50 -38.16
CA GLU A 399 10.54 2.82 -39.47
C GLU A 399 9.56 3.51 -40.44
N LYS A 400 8.50 4.15 -39.94
CA LYS A 400 7.58 4.94 -40.77
C LYS A 400 8.17 6.29 -41.20
N LEU A 401 8.95 6.93 -40.34
CA LEU A 401 9.59 8.22 -40.66
C LEU A 401 10.76 8.06 -41.63
N SER A 402 11.59 7.02 -41.44
CA SER A 402 12.81 6.76 -42.23
C SER A 402 12.67 6.96 -43.76
N PRO A 403 11.69 6.35 -44.46
CA PRO A 403 11.56 6.51 -45.90
C PRO A 403 11.16 7.93 -46.34
N LEU A 404 10.52 8.72 -45.47
CA LEU A 404 10.16 10.10 -45.77
C LEU A 404 11.39 11.00 -45.74
N LEU A 405 12.36 10.69 -44.87
CA LEU A 405 13.63 11.41 -44.79
C LEU A 405 14.52 11.15 -46.02
N THR A 406 14.52 9.92 -46.54
CA THR A 406 15.36 9.54 -47.69
C THR A 406 14.81 9.98 -49.05
N GLN A 407 13.53 10.39 -49.11
CA GLN A 407 12.91 10.97 -50.30
C GLN A 407 13.15 12.47 -50.46
N GLY A 408 13.69 13.16 -49.44
CA GLY A 408 14.20 14.52 -49.60
C GLY A 408 15.43 14.52 -50.50
N GLN A 409 15.35 15.13 -51.67
CA GLN A 409 16.54 15.30 -52.52
C GLN A 409 17.63 16.04 -51.73
N PRO A 410 18.92 15.68 -51.89
CA PRO A 410 20.00 16.48 -51.33
C PRO A 410 19.84 17.91 -51.88
N ILE A 411 20.02 18.90 -51.00
CA ILE A 411 20.19 20.29 -51.43
C ILE A 411 21.36 20.24 -52.41
N SER A 412 21.10 20.49 -53.69
CA SER A 412 22.17 20.57 -54.68
C SER A 412 23.13 21.66 -54.22
N ASP A 413 24.42 21.34 -54.11
CA ASP A 413 25.52 22.26 -53.73
C ASP A 413 25.66 23.51 -54.64
N HIS A 414 24.71 23.76 -55.54
CA HIS A 414 24.69 24.87 -56.49
C HIS A 414 24.20 26.21 -55.92
N LEU A 415 24.17 26.39 -54.60
CA LEU A 415 23.81 27.67 -53.97
C LEU A 415 24.97 28.34 -53.22
N ILE A 416 26.21 27.86 -53.40
CA ILE A 416 27.40 28.47 -52.76
C ILE A 416 28.28 29.26 -53.76
N ASP A 417 28.10 29.12 -55.07
CA ASP A 417 28.84 29.92 -56.04
C ASP A 417 27.91 30.88 -56.82
N ASP A 418 28.36 32.14 -56.86
CA ASP A 418 27.88 33.32 -57.60
C ASP A 418 26.78 34.19 -56.94
N ASP A 419 27.18 35.06 -56.00
CA ASP A 419 27.41 36.50 -56.23
C ASP A 419 28.08 37.21 -55.03
#